data_AF-A0A2S2PCX8-F1
#
_entry.id   AF-A0A2S2PCX8-F1
#
_cell.length_a   1.000
_cell.length_b   1.000
_cell.length_c   1.000
_cell.angle_alpha   90.00
_cell.angle_beta   90.00
_cell.angle_gamma   90.00
#
_symmetry.space_group_name_H-M   'P 1'
#
loop_
_entity.id
_entity.type
_entity.pdbx_description
1 polymer ?
#
loop_
_entity_poly.entity_id
_entity_poly.type
_entity_poly.pdbx_seq_one_letter_code
_entity_poly.pdbx_strand_id
1 'polypeptide(L)'
;MFYKHPYQLELEEFKVSAEHLKVSKAVKPASLEDTKFVEVYTEEQLNLMISDLENVKELAIDLEAHSYRTYQGFTCLMQISTRNADYIIDTLHLRDKLHVLNEIFTNPDVVKV
;
A
#
# COMPACT_ATOMS: atom_id res chain seq x y z
N MET A 1 13.75 -2.46 -27.59
CA MET A 1 14.60 -2.39 -26.37
C MET A 1 13.65 -2.45 -25.19
N PHE A 2 13.84 -3.35 -24.24
CA PHE A 2 13.00 -3.44 -23.04
C PHE A 2 13.84 -3.11 -21.80
N TYR A 3 13.25 -2.41 -20.84
CA TYR A 3 13.87 -2.15 -19.55
C TYR A 3 13.64 -3.35 -18.63
N LYS A 4 14.62 -3.68 -17.79
CA LYS A 4 14.46 -4.73 -16.76
C LYS A 4 13.62 -4.21 -15.60
N HIS A 5 12.98 -5.13 -14.87
CA HIS A 5 12.24 -4.77 -13.66
C HIS A 5 13.21 -4.30 -12.58
N PRO A 6 13.01 -3.11 -11.97
CA PRO A 6 13.98 -2.54 -11.03
C PRO A 6 14.17 -3.38 -9.77
N TYR A 7 13.11 -4.01 -9.26
CA TYR A 7 13.15 -4.90 -8.09
C TYR A 7 13.31 -6.39 -8.41
N GLN A 8 13.83 -6.73 -9.61
CA GLN A 8 13.91 -8.14 -10.03
C GLN A 8 14.77 -8.97 -9.07
N LEU A 9 15.94 -8.47 -8.70
CA LEU A 9 16.91 -9.19 -7.87
C LEU A 9 16.36 -9.38 -6.45
N GLU A 10 15.77 -8.34 -5.88
CA GLU A 10 15.17 -8.33 -4.55
C GLU A 10 14.03 -9.34 -4.45
N LEU A 11 13.20 -9.46 -5.50
CA LEU A 11 12.11 -10.44 -5.56
C LEU A 11 12.62 -11.87 -5.74
N GLU A 12 13.64 -12.08 -6.55
CA GLU A 12 14.24 -13.40 -6.77
C GLU A 12 14.96 -13.92 -5.52
N GLU A 13 15.56 -13.02 -4.73
CA GLU A 13 16.25 -13.36 -3.48
C GLU A 13 15.34 -13.32 -2.24
N PHE A 14 14.09 -12.85 -2.38
CA PHE A 14 13.14 -12.71 -1.28
C PHE A 14 12.88 -14.06 -0.61
N LYS A 15 12.96 -14.07 0.72
CA LYS A 15 12.64 -15.23 1.56
C LYS A 15 11.56 -14.84 2.54
N VAL A 16 10.45 -15.58 2.50
CA VAL A 16 9.36 -15.41 3.46
C VAL A 16 9.89 -15.69 4.87
N SER A 17 9.65 -14.76 5.80
CA SER A 17 10.03 -14.92 7.20
C SER A 17 9.35 -16.14 7.82
N ALA A 18 10.03 -16.83 8.75
CA ALA A 18 9.44 -17.98 9.44
C ALA A 18 8.17 -17.60 10.21
N GLU A 19 8.05 -16.34 10.66
CA GLU A 19 6.85 -15.85 11.35
C GLU A 19 5.62 -15.83 10.43
N HIS A 20 5.77 -15.45 9.16
CA HIS A 20 4.65 -15.43 8.20
C HIS A 20 4.17 -16.82 7.80
N LEU A 21 4.98 -17.86 7.99
CA LEU A 21 4.62 -19.25 7.69
C LEU A 21 3.96 -19.96 8.89
N LYS A 22 3.99 -19.36 10.08
CA LYS A 22 3.33 -19.93 11.26
C LYS A 22 1.82 -19.77 11.12
N VAL A 23 1.10 -20.83 11.44
CA VAL A 23 -0.35 -20.76 11.59
C VAL A 23 -0.66 -19.77 12.71
N SER A 24 -1.43 -18.74 12.40
CA SER A 24 -1.91 -17.75 13.36
C SER A 24 -3.44 -17.77 13.42
N LYS A 25 -3.98 -17.23 14.52
CA LYS A 25 -5.43 -17.06 14.64
C LYS A 25 -5.85 -15.84 13.82
N ALA A 26 -6.82 -16.02 12.94
CA ALA A 26 -7.40 -14.91 12.18
C ALA A 26 -7.92 -13.82 13.14
N VAL A 27 -7.42 -12.61 12.95
CA VAL A 27 -7.89 -11.40 13.64
C VAL A 27 -9.03 -10.82 12.81
N LYS A 28 -10.20 -10.63 13.43
CA LYS A 28 -11.32 -9.96 12.78
C LYS A 28 -10.99 -8.48 12.58
N PRO A 29 -11.44 -7.85 11.49
CA PRO A 29 -11.35 -6.40 11.36
C PRO A 29 -12.16 -5.73 12.49
N ALA A 30 -11.77 -4.51 12.82
CA ALA A 30 -12.57 -3.65 13.69
C ALA A 30 -13.91 -3.32 13.01
N SER A 31 -14.86 -2.81 13.79
CA SER A 31 -16.09 -2.25 13.23
C SER A 31 -15.76 -1.01 12.39
N LEU A 32 -16.64 -0.63 11.46
CA LEU A 32 -16.42 0.59 10.68
C LEU A 32 -16.42 1.83 11.57
N GLU A 33 -17.23 1.82 12.63
CA GLU A 33 -17.35 2.90 13.59
C GLU A 33 -16.08 3.09 14.44
N ASP A 34 -15.39 1.99 14.74
CA ASP A 34 -14.16 2.00 15.54
C ASP A 34 -12.88 2.13 14.68
N THR A 35 -13.01 2.10 13.35
CA THR A 35 -11.87 2.18 12.43
C THR A 35 -11.58 3.63 12.07
N LYS A 36 -10.34 4.07 12.29
CA LYS A 36 -9.89 5.40 11.87
C LYS A 36 -9.91 5.48 10.35
N PHE A 37 -10.75 6.34 9.79
CA PHE A 37 -10.79 6.62 8.36
C PHE A 37 -9.99 7.88 8.04
N VAL A 38 -9.09 7.81 7.06
CA VAL A 38 -8.19 8.90 6.68
C VAL A 38 -8.23 9.16 5.19
N GLU A 39 -8.54 10.38 4.80
CA GLU A 39 -8.43 10.84 3.42
C GLU A 39 -7.06 11.48 3.20
N VAL A 40 -6.40 11.11 2.11
CA VAL A 40 -5.04 11.56 1.78
C VAL A 40 -5.06 12.19 0.39
N TYR A 41 -4.96 13.51 0.36
CA TYR A 41 -4.99 14.32 -0.86
C TYR A 41 -3.86 15.35 -0.93
N THR A 42 -3.07 15.56 0.14
CA THR A 42 -1.86 16.41 0.10
C THR A 42 -0.58 15.62 0.35
N GLU A 43 0.56 16.19 -0.06
CA GLU A 43 1.88 15.60 0.15
C GLU A 43 2.21 15.47 1.65
N GLU A 44 1.79 16.43 2.47
CA GLU A 44 1.96 16.37 3.92
C GLU A 44 1.16 15.21 4.54
N GLN A 45 -0.07 14.98 4.09
CA GLN A 45 -0.89 13.86 4.54
C GLN A 45 -0.30 12.52 4.10
N LEU A 46 0.24 12.45 2.88
CA LEU A 46 0.94 11.27 2.37
C LEU A 46 2.15 10.93 3.25
N ASN A 47 2.96 11.92 3.60
CA ASN A 47 4.13 11.71 4.48
C ASN A 47 3.72 11.28 5.89
N LEU A 48 2.65 11.85 6.45
CA LEU A 48 2.12 11.42 7.75
C LEU A 48 1.61 9.97 7.71
N MET A 49 0.90 9.59 6.63
CA MET A 49 0.47 8.22 6.42
C MET A 49 1.67 7.28 6.35
N ILE A 50 2.74 7.63 5.63
CA ILE A 50 3.94 6.78 5.53
C ILE A 50 4.56 6.53 6.90
N SER A 51 4.70 7.56 7.73
CA SER A 51 5.18 7.41 9.11
C SER A 51 4.29 6.46 9.94
N ASP A 52 2.98 6.47 9.73
CA ASP A 52 2.07 5.50 10.36
C ASP A 52 2.36 4.07 9.86
N LEU A 53 2.63 3.90 8.55
CA LEU A 53 2.87 2.61 7.91
C LEU A 53 4.24 2.01 8.25
N GLU A 54 5.25 2.79 8.64
CA GLU A 54 6.59 2.29 9.01
C GLU A 54 6.56 1.25 10.14
N ASN A 55 5.54 1.30 11.00
CA ASN A 55 5.45 0.49 12.21
C ASN A 55 4.57 -0.75 12.04
N VAL A 56 3.99 -0.98 10.87
CA VAL A 56 3.07 -2.11 10.62
C VAL A 56 3.83 -3.36 10.21
N LYS A 57 3.26 -4.53 10.48
CA LYS A 57 3.78 -5.84 10.02
C LYS A 57 3.08 -6.33 8.76
N GLU A 58 1.85 -5.89 8.56
CA GLU A 58 1.09 -6.15 7.36
C GLU A 58 0.16 -4.97 7.06
N LEU A 59 -0.14 -4.80 5.78
CA LEU A 59 -1.15 -3.87 5.28
C LEU A 59 -1.83 -4.50 4.06
N ALA A 60 -3.06 -4.10 3.77
CA ALA A 60 -3.78 -4.48 2.56
C ALA A 60 -3.81 -3.31 1.58
N ILE A 61 -3.71 -3.59 0.28
CA ILE A 61 -3.72 -2.57 -0.78
C ILE A 61 -4.74 -2.94 -1.85
N ASP A 62 -5.55 -1.98 -2.28
CA ASP A 62 -6.38 -2.11 -3.47
C ASP A 62 -6.35 -0.82 -4.31
N LEU A 63 -6.76 -0.91 -5.58
CA LEU A 63 -6.75 0.20 -6.53
C LEU A 63 -8.07 0.30 -7.29
N GLU A 64 -8.53 1.52 -7.52
CA GLU A 64 -9.59 1.80 -8.49
C GLU A 64 -8.99 2.32 -9.79
N ALA A 65 -9.35 1.70 -10.92
CA ALA A 65 -8.86 2.07 -12.23
C ALA A 65 -9.97 2.59 -13.15
N HIS A 66 -9.70 3.65 -13.89
CA HIS A 66 -10.60 4.18 -14.92
C HIS A 66 -10.02 3.97 -16.32
N SER A 67 -10.83 3.47 -17.25
CA SER A 67 -10.43 3.17 -18.63
C SER A 67 -11.34 3.75 -19.71
N TYR A 68 -12.51 4.33 -19.38
CA TYR A 68 -13.46 4.78 -20.41
C TYR A 68 -13.02 6.06 -21.15
N ARG A 69 -12.43 7.04 -20.45
CA ARG A 69 -12.01 8.34 -21.01
C ARG A 69 -10.49 8.48 -21.13
N THR A 70 -9.79 7.37 -21.32
CA THR A 70 -8.33 7.30 -21.42
C THR A 70 -7.95 6.13 -22.32
N TYR A 71 -6.80 6.23 -22.99
CA TYR A 71 -6.33 5.15 -23.86
C TYR A 71 -5.69 4.00 -23.08
N GLN A 72 -4.80 4.29 -22.13
CA GLN A 72 -4.05 3.29 -21.37
C GLN A 72 -4.69 2.91 -20.03
N GLY A 73 -5.71 3.65 -19.60
CA GLY A 73 -6.18 3.59 -18.21
C GLY A 73 -5.40 4.54 -17.30
N PHE A 74 -5.96 4.84 -16.14
CA PHE A 74 -5.23 5.43 -15.03
C PHE A 74 -5.82 4.94 -13.70
N THR A 75 -4.98 4.87 -12.68
CA THR A 75 -5.39 4.70 -11.29
C THR A 75 -6.04 6.00 -10.82
N CYS A 76 -7.22 5.89 -10.23
CA CYS A 76 -8.00 7.01 -9.68
C CYS A 76 -7.88 7.09 -8.16
N LEU A 77 -7.87 5.93 -7.52
CA LEU A 77 -7.88 5.79 -6.08
C LEU A 77 -6.96 4.65 -5.68
N MET A 78 -6.37 4.78 -4.51
CA MET A 78 -5.70 3.70 -3.81
C MET A 78 -6.27 3.59 -2.42
N GLN A 79 -6.51 2.37 -1.98
CA GLN A 79 -7.00 2.04 -0.66
C GLN A 79 -5.87 1.31 0.08
N ILE A 80 -5.57 1.74 1.29
CA ILE A 80 -4.62 1.05 2.17
C ILE A 80 -5.31 0.80 3.50
N SER A 81 -5.29 -0.45 3.98
CA SER A 81 -5.80 -0.80 5.30
C SER A 81 -4.70 -1.35 6.18
N THR A 82 -4.64 -0.87 7.42
CA THR A 82 -3.83 -1.43 8.50
C THR A 82 -4.74 -2.11 9.51
N ARG A 83 -4.19 -2.60 10.62
CA ARG A 83 -5.03 -3.11 11.73
C ARG A 83 -5.82 -2.01 12.45
N ASN A 84 -5.45 -0.74 12.30
CA ASN A 84 -5.98 0.35 13.11
C ASN A 84 -6.66 1.47 12.29
N ALA A 85 -6.41 1.53 10.99
CA ALA A 85 -6.87 2.62 10.13
C ALA A 85 -7.01 2.19 8.67
N ASP A 86 -7.97 2.81 8.00
CA ASP A 86 -8.20 2.75 6.56
C ASP A 86 -7.87 4.10 5.92
N TYR A 87 -7.10 4.07 4.85
CA TYR A 87 -6.65 5.23 4.11
C TYR A 87 -7.23 5.21 2.70
N ILE A 88 -7.81 6.33 2.28
CA ILE A 88 -8.25 6.57 0.90
C ILE A 88 -7.36 7.66 0.30
N ILE A 89 -6.60 7.28 -0.73
CA ILE A 89 -5.56 8.12 -1.32
C ILE A 89 -6.00 8.58 -2.71
N ASP A 90 -6.01 9.90 -2.92
CA ASP A 90 -6.24 10.51 -4.23
C ASP A 90 -4.98 10.37 -5.10
N THR A 91 -4.99 9.36 -5.97
CA THR A 91 -3.86 9.07 -6.86
C THR A 91 -3.79 9.99 -8.08
N LEU A 92 -4.83 10.80 -8.33
CA LEU A 92 -4.82 11.80 -9.38
C LEU A 92 -4.07 13.05 -8.91
N HIS A 93 -4.38 13.51 -7.70
CA HIS A 93 -3.73 14.68 -7.10
C HIS A 93 -2.27 14.40 -6.72
N LEU A 94 -1.98 13.20 -6.21
CA LEU A 94 -0.65 12.82 -5.71
C LEU A 94 0.19 12.04 -6.72
N ARG A 95 -0.19 12.04 -8.00
CA ARG A 95 0.36 11.13 -9.03
C ARG A 95 1.88 11.12 -9.11
N ASP A 96 2.53 12.28 -9.02
CA ASP A 96 3.99 12.42 -9.09
C ASP A 96 4.69 12.20 -7.73
N LYS A 97 3.93 12.06 -6.64
CA LYS A 97 4.43 11.94 -5.27
C LYS A 97 4.42 10.52 -4.74
N LEU A 98 3.50 9.66 -5.19
CA LEU A 98 3.29 8.31 -4.63
C LEU A 98 4.50 7.36 -4.67
N HIS A 99 5.58 7.72 -5.37
CA HIS A 99 6.82 6.92 -5.41
C HIS A 99 7.47 6.74 -4.04
N VAL A 100 7.21 7.63 -3.07
CA VAL A 100 7.69 7.49 -1.69
C VAL A 100 7.14 6.25 -0.98
N LEU A 101 6.00 5.71 -1.44
CA LEU A 101 5.43 4.47 -0.90
C LEU A 101 6.35 3.25 -1.10
N ASN A 102 7.35 3.34 -1.99
CA ASN A 102 8.33 2.27 -2.17
C ASN A 102 9.10 1.94 -0.89
N GLU A 103 9.28 2.90 0.03
CA GLU A 103 9.88 2.66 1.34
C GLU A 103 9.13 1.58 2.14
N ILE A 104 7.83 1.46 1.93
CA ILE A 104 6.97 0.45 2.57
C ILE A 104 6.68 -0.71 1.60
N PHE A 105 6.31 -0.42 0.36
CA PHE A 105 5.87 -1.43 -0.62
C PHE A 105 6.98 -2.40 -1.00
N THR A 106 8.23 -1.98 -0.89
CA THR A 106 9.40 -2.83 -1.16
C THR A 106 10.14 -3.27 0.09
N ASN A 107 9.65 -2.90 1.27
CA ASN A 107 10.17 -3.43 2.53
C ASN A 107 9.77 -4.91 2.68
N PRO A 108 10.71 -5.87 2.70
CA PRO A 108 10.41 -7.29 2.79
C PRO A 108 9.83 -7.71 4.16
N ASP A 109 10.00 -6.90 5.20
CA ASP A 109 9.50 -7.16 6.55
C ASP A 109 8.04 -6.75 6.75
N VAL A 110 7.47 -6.01 5.80
CA VAL A 110 6.04 -5.63 5.78
C VAL A 110 5.34 -6.46 4.72
N VAL A 111 4.32 -7.23 5.11
CA VAL A 111 3.49 -7.97 4.16
C VAL A 111 2.52 -7.00 3.49
N LYS A 112 2.45 -7.03 2.16
CA LYS A 112 1.42 -6.34 1.38
C LYS A 112 0.44 -7.40 0.89
N VAL A 113 -0.80 -7.33 1.38
CA VAL A 113 -1.91 -8.25 1.07
C VAL A 113 -2.72 -7.70 -0.08
#